data_AF-A0A4S2GXD6-F1
#
_entry.id   AF-A0A4S2GXD6-F1
#
_cell.length_a   1.000
_cell.length_b   1.000
_cell.length_c   1.000
_cell.angle_alpha   90.00
_cell.angle_beta   90.00
_cell.angle_gamma   90.00
#
_symmetry.space_group_name_H-M   'P 1'
#
loop_
_entity.id
_entity.type
_entity.pdbx_description
1 polymer ?
#
loop_
_entity_poly.entity_id
_entity_poly.type
_entity_poly.pdbx_seq_one_letter_code
_entity_poly.pdbx_strand_id
1 'polypeptide(L)'
;MDIAADRPILARRLVWWLVSVPVRALRPALFLALAAGAVWYGWRGAVSYEARTGWSPQTATLERRIERAFLETVPEGAAPGDVWLAALRGSLDPARLPQPDLDLARSLAGALDPMAGRERLALAVLSEARTPAAIEAELRARPDWQRRRRLDRALEARLEEARQAGLDPPELVFADPLVRERFAAADRLYGRTLAGMEAWFADPAGRTLRLDRVPGWAGRLDRPVELRGGVQGLIAEAYAALRDTPRATGACETGFIVKPAPDPAALNLAALAAALEADALEAGGGAAAGARLLLAARKADIMHPELAGRLAGDAGGQARLLGSLAPFLEEAGEIYSQPVRSAAELGAAAGQGLAGADVDGLTALAAGTAELRRRVGTGAALRLLAAVRTPEDLARLNALAGVIGPQTLALFHLHADPEALLDLADGAPRVRLEEIGAWRLSAGLAALALLLALSAPLGAHLEAATGRRSGLRAFANRTESLILRKKI
;
A
#
# COMPACT_ATOMS: atom_id res chain seq x y z
N MET A 1 30.55 -14.42 -82.13
CA MET A 1 30.67 -14.82 -80.71
C MET A 1 30.65 -13.54 -79.90
N ASP A 2 29.45 -13.05 -79.55
CA ASP A 2 29.25 -11.75 -78.92
C ASP A 2 28.70 -11.96 -77.51
N ILE A 3 29.60 -11.94 -76.52
CA ILE A 3 29.33 -12.23 -75.10
C ILE A 3 28.90 -10.94 -74.36
N ALA A 4 28.64 -9.84 -75.08
CA ALA A 4 28.42 -8.53 -74.49
C ALA A 4 26.95 -8.23 -74.09
N ALA A 5 25.97 -9.05 -74.46
CA ALA A 5 24.54 -8.73 -74.26
C ALA A 5 23.96 -9.15 -72.89
N ASP A 6 24.63 -10.01 -72.11
CA ASP A 6 24.04 -10.62 -70.89
C ASP A 6 24.46 -10.00 -69.54
N ARG A 7 25.42 -9.07 -69.55
CA ARG A 7 25.90 -8.40 -68.32
C ARG A 7 24.86 -7.52 -67.60
N PRO A 8 23.96 -6.77 -68.27
CA PRO A 8 23.01 -5.93 -67.55
C PRO A 8 21.91 -6.73 -66.83
N ILE A 9 21.62 -7.96 -67.27
CA ILE A 9 20.59 -8.81 -66.67
C ILE A 9 21.10 -9.41 -65.35
N LEU A 10 22.36 -9.84 -65.29
CA LEU A 10 22.97 -10.39 -64.08
C LEU A 10 23.17 -9.32 -63.00
N ALA A 11 23.67 -8.13 -63.36
CA ALA A 11 23.83 -7.03 -62.41
C ALA A 11 22.48 -6.58 -61.81
N ARG A 12 21.42 -6.56 -62.63
CA ARG A 12 20.07 -6.19 -62.20
C ARG A 12 19.42 -7.26 -61.31
N ARG A 13 19.65 -8.55 -61.60
CA ARG A 13 19.25 -9.66 -60.71
C ARG A 13 19.98 -9.61 -59.37
N LEU A 14 21.27 -9.28 -59.37
CA LEU A 14 22.08 -9.24 -58.15
C LEU A 14 21.69 -8.07 -57.24
N VAL A 15 21.44 -6.88 -57.80
CA VAL A 15 20.88 -5.73 -57.07
C VAL A 15 19.48 -6.04 -56.54
N TRP A 16 18.61 -6.68 -57.34
CA TRP A 16 17.29 -7.07 -56.88
C TRP A 16 17.35 -8.12 -55.77
N TRP A 17 18.28 -9.08 -55.83
CA TRP A 17 18.48 -10.08 -54.78
C TRP A 17 19.03 -9.43 -53.51
N LEU A 18 20.03 -8.55 -53.61
CA LEU A 18 20.60 -7.80 -52.49
C LEU A 18 19.61 -6.87 -51.79
N VAL A 19 18.61 -6.34 -52.49
CA VAL A 19 17.54 -5.51 -51.89
C VAL A 19 16.38 -6.37 -51.39
N SER A 20 16.01 -7.42 -52.12
CA SER A 20 14.82 -8.23 -51.78
C SER A 20 15.06 -9.23 -50.66
N VAL A 21 16.29 -9.76 -50.50
CA VAL A 21 16.64 -10.66 -49.40
C VAL A 21 16.55 -9.98 -48.03
N PRO A 22 17.15 -8.79 -47.78
CA PRO A 22 16.99 -8.11 -46.50
C PRO A 22 15.55 -7.67 -46.25
N VAL A 23 14.80 -7.25 -47.27
CA VAL A 23 13.37 -6.90 -47.11
C VAL A 23 12.51 -8.12 -46.77
N ARG A 24 12.81 -9.30 -47.32
CA ARG A 24 12.13 -10.56 -46.98
C ARG A 24 12.51 -11.07 -45.59
N ALA A 25 13.75 -10.83 -45.13
CA ALA A 25 14.22 -11.18 -43.79
C ALA A 25 13.75 -10.19 -42.72
N LEU A 26 13.51 -8.93 -43.08
CA LEU A 26 13.08 -7.88 -42.15
C LEU A 26 11.71 -8.19 -41.52
N ARG A 27 10.79 -8.75 -42.29
CA ARG A 27 9.43 -9.07 -41.82
C ARG A 27 9.40 -10.17 -40.75
N PRO A 28 10.02 -11.36 -40.92
CA PRO A 28 10.09 -12.35 -39.85
C PRO A 28 10.92 -11.86 -38.66
N ALA A 29 11.98 -11.08 -38.88
CA ALA A 29 12.76 -10.48 -37.79
C ALA A 29 11.92 -9.48 -36.96
N LEU A 30 11.14 -8.61 -37.63
CA LEU A 30 10.25 -7.66 -36.97
C LEU A 30 9.11 -8.38 -36.22
N PHE A 31 8.54 -9.43 -36.81
CA PHE A 31 7.53 -10.27 -36.13
C PHE A 31 8.10 -10.89 -34.85
N LEU A 32 9.31 -11.47 -34.91
CA LEU A 32 9.97 -12.05 -33.74
C LEU A 32 10.28 -10.99 -32.69
N ALA A 33 10.75 -9.80 -33.09
CA ALA A 33 11.01 -8.70 -32.16
C ALA A 33 9.72 -8.21 -31.47
N LEU A 34 8.61 -8.09 -32.20
CA LEU A 34 7.31 -7.70 -31.65
C LEU A 34 6.72 -8.80 -30.76
N ALA A 35 6.84 -10.07 -31.14
CA ALA A 35 6.38 -11.20 -30.34
C ALA A 35 7.19 -11.34 -29.04
N ALA A 36 8.52 -11.22 -29.11
CA ALA A 36 9.38 -11.19 -27.94
C ALA A 36 9.07 -9.99 -27.03
N GLY A 37 8.83 -8.82 -27.62
CA GLY A 37 8.34 -7.64 -26.89
C GLY A 37 6.99 -7.90 -26.22
N ALA A 38 6.02 -8.49 -26.92
CA ALA A 38 4.71 -8.82 -26.38
C ALA A 38 4.79 -9.82 -25.22
N VAL A 39 5.64 -10.86 -25.32
CA VAL A 39 5.89 -11.81 -24.24
C VAL A 39 6.56 -11.13 -23.05
N TRP A 40 7.59 -10.31 -23.29
CA TRP A 40 8.30 -9.57 -22.24
C TRP A 40 7.40 -8.59 -21.49
N TYR A 41 6.64 -7.76 -22.22
CA TYR A 41 5.69 -6.82 -21.62
C TYR A 41 4.44 -7.51 -21.05
N GLY A 42 4.05 -8.67 -21.59
CA GLY A 42 2.97 -9.51 -21.07
C GLY A 42 3.34 -10.17 -19.74
N TRP A 43 4.56 -10.69 -19.63
CA TRP A 43 5.15 -11.13 -18.35
C TRP A 43 5.16 -9.99 -17.35
N ARG A 44 5.70 -8.83 -17.73
CA ARG A 44 5.72 -7.65 -16.86
C ARG A 44 4.31 -7.23 -16.44
N GLY A 45 3.38 -7.26 -17.37
CA GLY A 45 1.96 -7.04 -17.10
C GLY A 45 1.39 -8.03 -16.10
N ALA A 46 1.63 -9.33 -16.24
CA ALA A 46 1.16 -10.34 -15.29
C ALA A 46 1.61 -10.01 -13.85
N VAL A 47 2.87 -9.60 -13.68
CA VAL A 47 3.41 -9.09 -12.39
C VAL A 47 2.66 -7.84 -11.91
N SER A 48 2.31 -6.92 -12.82
CA SER A 48 1.52 -5.72 -12.48
C SER A 48 0.01 -5.96 -12.32
N TYR A 49 -0.51 -7.09 -12.77
CA TYR A 49 -1.90 -7.52 -12.58
C TYR A 49 -2.05 -8.15 -11.20
N GLU A 50 -1.11 -9.04 -10.83
CA GLU A 50 -0.91 -9.51 -9.47
C GLU A 50 -0.83 -8.35 -8.47
N ALA A 51 -0.14 -7.27 -8.84
CA ALA A 51 -0.09 -6.04 -8.06
C ALA A 51 -1.43 -5.29 -7.87
N ARG A 52 -2.38 -5.44 -8.78
CA ARG A 52 -3.63 -4.66 -8.81
C ARG A 52 -4.83 -5.44 -8.31
N THR A 53 -4.91 -6.72 -8.65
CA THR A 53 -5.97 -7.61 -8.16
C THR A 53 -5.58 -8.29 -6.86
N GLY A 54 -4.31 -8.16 -6.44
CA GLY A 54 -3.73 -8.95 -5.37
C GLY A 54 -3.58 -10.43 -5.77
N TRP A 55 -4.11 -10.88 -6.90
CA TRP A 55 -4.21 -12.30 -7.19
C TRP A 55 -2.91 -12.84 -7.77
N SER A 56 -2.29 -13.78 -7.04
CA SER A 56 -1.24 -14.64 -7.54
C SER A 56 -1.26 -15.99 -6.84
N PRO A 57 -0.55 -17.01 -7.38
CA PRO A 57 -0.36 -18.26 -6.66
C PRO A 57 0.20 -18.04 -5.24
N GLN A 58 1.04 -17.01 -5.05
CA GLN A 58 1.60 -16.64 -3.76
C GLN A 58 0.56 -15.99 -2.86
N THR A 59 -0.30 -15.11 -3.38
CA THR A 59 -1.39 -14.55 -2.58
C THR A 59 -2.43 -15.60 -2.20
N ALA A 60 -2.75 -16.54 -3.09
CA ALA A 60 -3.62 -17.67 -2.74
C ALA A 60 -2.99 -18.56 -1.66
N THR A 61 -1.65 -18.66 -1.59
CA THR A 61 -0.99 -19.30 -0.46
C THR A 61 -1.01 -18.44 0.81
N LEU A 62 -0.85 -17.12 0.68
CA LEU A 62 -0.89 -16.17 1.79
C LEU A 62 -2.28 -16.10 2.44
N GLU A 63 -3.35 -15.97 1.66
CA GLU A 63 -4.74 -16.05 2.12
C GLU A 63 -4.98 -17.33 2.93
N ARG A 64 -4.56 -18.49 2.43
CA ARG A 64 -4.67 -19.76 3.15
C ARG A 64 -3.86 -19.80 4.44
N ARG A 65 -2.67 -19.18 4.47
CA ARG A 65 -1.88 -19.07 5.70
C ARG A 65 -2.56 -18.16 6.70
N ILE A 66 -3.19 -17.08 6.25
CA ILE A 66 -3.91 -16.14 7.10
C ILE A 66 -5.18 -16.79 7.66
N GLU A 67 -5.97 -17.47 6.82
CA GLU A 67 -7.10 -18.28 7.26
C GLU A 67 -6.66 -19.31 8.31
N ARG A 68 -5.54 -20.01 8.04
CA ARG A 68 -4.97 -20.95 9.01
C ARG A 68 -4.56 -20.26 10.32
N ALA A 69 -3.91 -19.10 10.25
CA ALA A 69 -3.51 -18.35 11.43
C ALA A 69 -4.72 -17.95 12.26
N PHE A 70 -5.81 -17.45 11.65
CA PHE A 70 -7.05 -17.18 12.37
C PHE A 70 -7.64 -18.44 13.00
N LEU A 71 -7.61 -19.58 12.31
CA LEU A 71 -8.06 -20.86 12.88
C LEU A 71 -7.20 -21.32 14.06
N GLU A 72 -5.88 -21.08 14.02
CA GLU A 72 -4.95 -21.41 15.11
C GLU A 72 -5.20 -20.58 16.38
N THR A 73 -5.85 -19.41 16.26
CA THR A 73 -6.29 -18.63 17.44
C THR A 73 -7.48 -19.24 18.18
N VAL A 74 -8.17 -20.21 17.58
CA VAL A 74 -9.34 -20.87 18.17
C VAL A 74 -8.88 -22.07 19.02
N PRO A 75 -9.12 -22.08 20.34
CA PRO A 75 -8.76 -23.21 21.19
C PRO A 75 -9.41 -24.51 20.73
N GLU A 76 -8.71 -25.64 20.91
CA GLU A 76 -9.25 -26.95 20.56
C GLU A 76 -10.62 -27.19 21.23
N GLY A 77 -11.62 -27.58 20.42
CA GLY A 77 -12.99 -27.82 20.88
C GLY A 77 -13.86 -26.58 21.07
N ALA A 78 -13.32 -25.37 20.96
CA ALA A 78 -14.10 -24.14 20.99
C ALA A 78 -14.79 -23.85 19.63
N ALA A 79 -15.97 -23.23 19.67
CA ALA A 79 -16.59 -22.72 18.46
C ALA A 79 -15.93 -21.38 18.07
N PRO A 80 -15.45 -21.20 16.82
CA PRO A 80 -14.82 -19.95 16.39
C PRO A 80 -15.68 -18.71 16.60
N GLY A 81 -17.00 -18.84 16.42
CA GLY A 81 -17.96 -17.75 16.65
C GLY A 81 -17.98 -17.28 18.11
N ASP A 82 -17.84 -18.19 19.07
CA ASP A 82 -17.82 -17.84 20.49
C ASP A 82 -16.52 -17.11 20.86
N VAL A 83 -15.39 -17.55 20.31
CA VAL A 83 -14.08 -16.87 20.50
C VAL A 83 -14.10 -15.47 19.90
N TRP A 84 -14.59 -15.36 18.66
CA TRP A 84 -14.76 -14.07 17.97
C TRP A 84 -15.66 -13.12 18.77
N LEU A 85 -16.82 -13.60 19.22
CA LEU A 85 -17.79 -12.81 19.96
C LEU A 85 -17.26 -12.41 21.34
N ALA A 86 -16.51 -13.28 22.01
CA ALA A 86 -15.85 -12.96 23.27
C ALA A 86 -14.79 -11.86 23.10
N ALA A 87 -13.97 -11.94 22.05
CA ALA A 87 -12.99 -10.90 21.73
C ALA A 87 -13.67 -9.56 21.40
N LEU A 88 -14.70 -9.58 20.55
CA LEU A 88 -15.47 -8.39 20.17
C LEU A 88 -16.20 -7.76 21.36
N ARG A 89 -16.73 -8.56 22.28
CA ARG A 89 -17.30 -8.06 23.54
C ARG A 89 -16.23 -7.44 24.42
N GLY A 90 -15.05 -8.07 24.51
CA GLY A 90 -13.93 -7.59 25.30
C GLY A 90 -13.41 -6.22 24.88
N SER A 91 -13.35 -5.94 23.57
CA SER A 91 -12.92 -4.63 23.06
C SER A 91 -13.94 -3.50 23.33
N LEU A 92 -15.20 -3.85 23.60
CA LEU A 92 -16.28 -2.90 23.87
C LEU A 92 -16.66 -2.84 25.36
N ASP A 93 -16.03 -3.63 26.23
CA ASP A 93 -16.42 -3.78 27.63
C ASP A 93 -15.89 -2.64 28.52
N PRO A 94 -16.74 -1.74 29.04
CA PRO A 94 -16.32 -0.64 29.91
C PRO A 94 -15.77 -1.13 31.27
N ALA A 95 -16.05 -2.37 31.68
CA ALA A 95 -15.48 -2.94 32.90
C ALA A 95 -13.99 -3.30 32.73
N ARG A 96 -13.54 -3.53 31.49
CA ARG A 96 -12.16 -3.90 31.16
C ARG A 96 -11.34 -2.71 30.69
N LEU A 97 -11.98 -1.79 29.98
CA LEU A 97 -11.33 -0.65 29.37
C LEU A 97 -12.03 0.64 29.80
N PRO A 98 -11.28 1.69 30.22
CA PRO A 98 -11.87 2.99 30.51
C PRO A 98 -12.66 3.59 29.33
N GLN A 99 -12.27 3.24 28.10
CA GLN A 99 -12.92 3.62 26.86
C GLN A 99 -12.93 2.43 25.90
N PRO A 100 -14.01 2.22 25.12
CA PRO A 100 -14.09 1.13 24.16
C PRO A 100 -13.04 1.29 23.05
N ASP A 101 -12.50 0.17 22.59
CA ASP A 101 -11.51 0.10 21.53
C ASP A 101 -12.21 -0.17 20.18
N LEU A 102 -12.68 0.90 19.55
CA LEU A 102 -13.41 0.82 18.28
C LEU A 102 -12.57 0.34 17.11
N ASP A 103 -11.27 0.68 17.06
CA ASP A 103 -10.39 0.22 15.98
C ASP A 103 -10.20 -1.29 16.04
N LEU A 104 -9.99 -1.84 17.25
CA LEU A 104 -9.96 -3.28 17.45
C LEU A 104 -11.32 -3.93 17.21
N ALA A 105 -12.42 -3.32 17.66
CA ALA A 105 -13.76 -3.86 17.45
C ALA A 105 -14.12 -3.95 15.96
N ARG A 106 -13.81 -2.93 15.15
CA ARG A 106 -13.98 -2.96 13.68
C ARG A 106 -13.12 -4.05 13.05
N SER A 107 -11.86 -4.14 13.46
CA SER A 107 -10.94 -5.17 12.98
C SER A 107 -11.43 -6.58 13.29
N LEU A 108 -11.87 -6.83 14.53
CA LEU A 108 -12.39 -8.12 15.00
C LEU A 108 -13.67 -8.48 14.27
N ALA A 109 -14.61 -7.53 14.10
CA ALA A 109 -15.84 -7.78 13.39
C ALA A 109 -15.56 -8.28 11.95
N GLY A 110 -14.63 -7.63 11.24
CA GLY A 110 -14.19 -8.07 9.90
C GLY A 110 -13.41 -9.41 9.87
N ALA A 111 -12.94 -9.90 11.01
CA ALA A 111 -12.18 -11.16 11.12
C ALA A 111 -13.08 -12.41 11.23
N LEU A 112 -14.41 -12.24 11.29
CA LEU A 112 -15.33 -13.38 11.45
C LEU A 112 -15.23 -14.39 10.29
N ASP A 113 -15.18 -13.92 9.04
CA ASP A 113 -15.10 -14.82 7.86
C ASP A 113 -13.87 -15.73 7.90
N PRO A 114 -12.63 -15.22 8.06
CA PRO A 114 -11.46 -16.08 8.15
C PRO A 114 -11.41 -16.94 9.42
N MET A 115 -12.06 -16.54 10.53
CA MET A 115 -12.11 -17.36 11.76
C MET A 115 -13.15 -18.49 11.69
N ALA A 116 -14.38 -18.18 11.27
CA ALA A 116 -15.49 -19.14 11.27
C ALA A 116 -15.57 -19.96 9.98
N GLY A 117 -15.05 -19.42 8.88
CA GLY A 117 -15.11 -20.00 7.56
C GLY A 117 -16.42 -19.65 6.82
N ARG A 118 -16.24 -19.17 5.59
CA ARG A 118 -17.31 -18.71 4.70
C ARG A 118 -18.49 -19.67 4.55
N GLU A 119 -18.20 -20.96 4.37
CA GLU A 119 -19.24 -22.00 4.21
C GLU A 119 -20.10 -22.14 5.47
N ARG A 120 -19.50 -22.07 6.67
CA ARG A 120 -20.26 -22.16 7.93
C ARG A 120 -21.15 -20.94 8.15
N LEU A 121 -20.64 -19.75 7.86
CA LEU A 121 -21.42 -18.51 7.95
C LEU A 121 -22.59 -18.51 6.96
N ALA A 122 -22.34 -18.89 5.71
CA ALA A 122 -23.38 -19.00 4.69
C ALA A 122 -24.45 -20.05 5.05
N LEU A 123 -24.05 -21.18 5.65
CA LEU A 123 -24.98 -22.18 6.16
C LEU A 123 -25.83 -21.62 7.30
N ALA A 124 -25.24 -20.86 8.22
CA ALA A 124 -25.96 -20.20 9.30
C ALA A 124 -27.04 -19.26 8.74
N VAL A 125 -26.71 -18.42 7.76
CA VAL A 125 -27.67 -17.54 7.07
C VAL A 125 -28.81 -18.33 6.43
N LEU A 126 -28.48 -19.39 5.67
CA LEU A 126 -29.52 -20.21 5.01
C LEU A 126 -30.45 -20.89 6.02
N SER A 127 -29.94 -21.21 7.21
CA SER A 127 -30.65 -21.91 8.28
C SER A 127 -31.60 -21.04 9.10
N GLU A 128 -31.57 -19.72 8.96
CA GLU A 128 -32.50 -18.81 9.65
C GLU A 128 -33.97 -19.08 9.25
N ALA A 129 -34.21 -19.48 8.00
CA ALA A 129 -35.56 -19.70 7.47
C ALA A 129 -35.95 -21.19 7.34
N ARG A 130 -35.01 -22.13 7.48
CA ARG A 130 -35.22 -23.56 7.23
C ARG A 130 -34.34 -24.42 8.14
N THR A 131 -34.79 -25.63 8.45
CA THR A 131 -34.00 -26.56 9.29
C THR A 131 -32.63 -26.87 8.63
N PRO A 132 -31.53 -26.91 9.40
CA PRO A 132 -30.19 -27.21 8.88
C PRO A 132 -30.11 -28.50 8.03
N ALA A 133 -30.78 -29.57 8.47
CA ALA A 133 -30.79 -30.86 7.78
C ALA A 133 -31.38 -30.78 6.36
N ALA A 134 -32.44 -29.98 6.16
CA ALA A 134 -33.06 -29.82 4.84
C ALA A 134 -32.15 -29.03 3.88
N ILE A 135 -31.43 -28.03 4.39
CA ILE A 135 -30.48 -27.25 3.60
C ILE A 135 -29.29 -28.11 3.22
N GLU A 136 -28.75 -28.89 4.16
CA GLU A 136 -27.62 -29.76 3.91
C GLU A 136 -27.97 -30.84 2.88
N ALA A 137 -29.15 -31.45 2.96
CA ALA A 137 -29.64 -32.38 1.94
C ALA A 137 -29.75 -31.73 0.56
N GLU A 138 -30.28 -30.50 0.48
CA GLU A 138 -30.37 -29.73 -0.77
C GLU A 138 -28.98 -29.40 -1.34
N LEU A 139 -28.01 -29.05 -0.49
CA LEU A 139 -26.66 -28.69 -0.91
C LEU A 139 -25.85 -29.91 -1.36
N ARG A 140 -26.01 -31.07 -0.70
CA ARG A 140 -25.36 -32.34 -1.10
C ARG A 140 -25.89 -32.88 -2.43
N ALA A 141 -27.15 -32.62 -2.77
CA ALA A 141 -27.75 -33.03 -4.04
C ALA A 141 -27.26 -32.19 -5.25
N ARG A 142 -26.44 -31.14 -5.03
CA ARG A 142 -25.98 -30.22 -6.08
C ARG A 142 -24.50 -30.46 -6.41
N PRO A 143 -24.07 -30.19 -7.65
CA PRO A 143 -22.64 -30.11 -7.99
C PRO A 143 -21.91 -29.07 -7.14
N ASP A 144 -20.64 -29.33 -6.80
CA ASP A 144 -19.83 -28.48 -5.90
C ASP A 144 -19.82 -27.00 -6.29
N TRP A 145 -19.72 -26.69 -7.59
CA TRP A 145 -19.72 -25.30 -8.06
C TRP A 145 -21.07 -24.59 -7.82
N GLN A 146 -22.19 -25.32 -7.88
CA GLN A 146 -23.51 -24.77 -7.55
C GLN A 146 -23.68 -24.62 -6.04
N ARG A 147 -23.15 -25.55 -5.25
CA ARG A 147 -23.13 -25.46 -3.79
C ARG A 147 -22.41 -24.19 -3.34
N ARG A 148 -21.17 -24.00 -3.79
CA ARG A 148 -20.35 -22.81 -3.48
C ARG A 148 -21.05 -21.52 -3.88
N ARG A 149 -21.49 -21.42 -5.14
CA ARG A 149 -22.20 -20.23 -5.64
C ARG A 149 -23.46 -19.88 -4.84
N ARG A 150 -24.18 -20.89 -4.32
CA ARG A 150 -25.36 -20.65 -3.49
C ARG A 150 -24.99 -20.13 -2.10
N LEU A 151 -23.97 -20.72 -1.48
CA LEU A 151 -23.46 -20.28 -0.18
C LEU A 151 -22.91 -18.85 -0.27
N ASP A 152 -22.07 -18.57 -1.27
CA ASP A 152 -21.49 -17.25 -1.49
C ASP A 152 -22.56 -16.18 -1.67
N ARG A 153 -23.57 -16.44 -2.50
CA ARG A 153 -24.70 -15.50 -2.70
C ARG A 153 -25.51 -15.25 -1.44
N ALA A 154 -25.73 -16.28 -0.62
CA ALA A 154 -26.48 -16.13 0.62
C ALA A 154 -25.72 -15.22 1.61
N LEU A 155 -24.41 -15.45 1.76
CA LEU A 155 -23.56 -14.62 2.61
C LEU A 155 -23.44 -13.18 2.06
N GLU A 156 -23.19 -13.02 0.76
CA GLU A 156 -23.09 -11.71 0.11
C GLU A 156 -24.38 -10.91 0.24
N ALA A 157 -25.55 -11.53 0.03
CA ALA A 157 -26.84 -10.88 0.21
C ALA A 157 -27.02 -10.41 1.65
N ARG A 158 -26.64 -11.25 2.63
CA ARG A 158 -26.74 -10.90 4.05
C ARG A 158 -25.84 -9.74 4.44
N LEU A 159 -24.59 -9.75 3.97
CA LEU A 159 -23.65 -8.65 4.21
C LEU A 159 -24.11 -7.36 3.52
N GLU A 160 -24.72 -7.46 2.34
CA GLU A 160 -25.27 -6.30 1.63
C GLU A 160 -26.48 -5.70 2.34
N GLU A 161 -27.41 -6.52 2.84
CA GLU A 161 -28.50 -6.08 3.72
C GLU A 161 -27.95 -5.35 4.96
N ALA A 162 -26.87 -5.87 5.55
CA ALA A 162 -26.22 -5.25 6.71
C ALA A 162 -25.65 -3.87 6.38
N ARG A 163 -24.99 -3.71 5.21
CA ARG A 163 -24.50 -2.41 4.72
C ARG A 163 -25.66 -1.43 4.50
N GLN A 164 -26.75 -1.89 3.90
CA GLN A 164 -27.95 -1.06 3.67
C GLN A 164 -28.62 -0.63 4.98
N ALA A 165 -28.50 -1.45 6.03
CA ALA A 165 -28.92 -1.11 7.39
C ALA A 165 -27.92 -0.19 8.14
N GLY A 166 -26.82 0.20 7.50
CA GLY A 166 -25.81 1.10 8.08
C GLY A 166 -24.84 0.42 9.06
N LEU A 167 -24.69 -0.90 9.01
CA LEU A 167 -23.67 -1.59 9.80
C LEU A 167 -22.30 -1.45 9.13
N ASP A 168 -21.34 -0.91 9.88
CA ASP A 168 -19.94 -0.80 9.49
C ASP A 168 -19.02 -1.30 10.62
N PRO A 169 -18.37 -2.46 10.47
CA PRO A 169 -18.38 -3.33 9.30
C PRO A 169 -19.64 -4.22 9.21
N PRO A 170 -20.02 -4.73 8.01
CA PRO A 170 -21.26 -5.48 7.81
C PRO A 170 -21.32 -6.82 8.55
N GLU A 171 -20.17 -7.41 8.86
CA GLU A 171 -20.05 -8.66 9.63
C GLU A 171 -20.65 -8.55 11.04
N LEU A 172 -20.84 -7.33 11.55
CA LEU A 172 -21.57 -7.08 12.79
C LEU A 172 -23.01 -7.66 12.77
N VAL A 173 -23.58 -7.94 11.59
CA VAL A 173 -24.88 -8.59 11.45
C VAL A 173 -24.95 -9.96 12.15
N PHE A 174 -23.81 -10.64 12.31
CA PHE A 174 -23.68 -11.92 13.00
C PHE A 174 -23.47 -11.78 14.51
N ALA A 175 -23.26 -10.57 15.02
CA ALA A 175 -23.13 -10.32 16.45
C ALA A 175 -24.51 -10.23 17.11
N ASP A 176 -24.55 -10.51 18.43
CA ASP A 176 -25.77 -10.33 19.21
C ASP A 176 -26.28 -8.88 19.15
N PRO A 177 -27.60 -8.66 19.28
CA PRO A 177 -28.19 -7.32 19.33
C PRO A 177 -27.48 -6.39 20.34
N LEU A 178 -27.17 -6.90 21.54
CA LEU A 178 -26.50 -6.11 22.58
C LEU A 178 -25.09 -5.64 22.16
N VAL A 179 -24.33 -6.46 21.44
CA VAL A 179 -23.00 -6.09 20.96
C VAL A 179 -23.11 -5.03 19.86
N ARG A 180 -24.06 -5.19 18.94
CA ARG A 180 -24.34 -4.18 17.90
C ARG A 180 -24.77 -2.84 18.50
N GLU A 181 -25.64 -2.85 19.50
CA GLU A 181 -26.08 -1.64 20.19
C GLU A 181 -24.92 -0.94 20.91
N ARG A 182 -24.06 -1.71 21.59
CA ARG A 182 -22.86 -1.17 22.25
C ARG A 182 -21.87 -0.60 21.25
N PHE A 183 -21.62 -1.30 20.16
CA PHE A 183 -20.76 -0.81 19.08
C PHE A 183 -21.29 0.50 18.51
N ALA A 184 -22.58 0.56 18.16
CA ALA A 184 -23.22 1.77 17.64
C ALA A 184 -23.23 2.92 18.66
N ALA A 185 -23.40 2.63 19.96
CA ALA A 185 -23.29 3.64 21.01
C ALA A 185 -21.86 4.19 21.13
N ALA A 186 -20.86 3.29 21.13
CA ALA A 186 -19.46 3.68 21.16
C ALA A 186 -19.08 4.52 19.93
N ASP A 187 -19.48 4.08 18.72
CA ASP A 187 -19.21 4.82 17.47
C ASP A 187 -19.83 6.22 17.48
N ARG A 188 -21.07 6.38 17.96
CA ARG A 188 -21.69 7.71 18.11
C ARG A 188 -20.95 8.63 19.08
N LEU A 189 -20.42 8.08 20.17
CA LEU A 189 -19.71 8.86 21.19
C LEU A 189 -18.28 9.21 20.77
N TYR A 190 -17.59 8.26 20.15
CA TYR A 190 -16.13 8.27 19.99
C TYR A 190 -15.66 8.33 18.53
N GLY A 191 -16.53 8.01 17.56
CA GLY A 191 -16.20 7.99 16.14
C GLY A 191 -15.70 9.35 15.64
N ARG A 192 -16.25 10.46 16.14
CA ARG A 192 -15.76 11.82 15.82
C ARG A 192 -14.34 12.07 16.33
N THR A 193 -13.99 11.56 17.51
CA THR A 193 -12.62 11.69 18.06
C THR A 193 -11.63 10.88 17.21
N LEU A 194 -12.00 9.67 16.79
CA LEU A 194 -11.16 8.85 15.91
C LEU A 194 -10.98 9.47 14.52
N ALA A 195 -12.06 9.99 13.91
CA ALA A 195 -11.98 10.73 12.66
C ALA A 195 -11.12 12.00 12.79
N GLY A 196 -11.22 12.68 13.95
CA GLY A 196 -10.36 13.84 14.27
C GLY A 196 -8.88 13.47 14.40
N MET A 197 -8.57 12.32 15.01
CA MET A 197 -7.21 11.77 15.04
C MET A 197 -6.71 11.47 13.63
N GLU A 198 -7.49 10.74 12.82
CA GLU A 198 -7.13 10.38 11.44
C GLU A 198 -6.84 11.65 10.60
N ALA A 199 -7.69 12.68 10.74
CA ALA A 199 -7.50 13.96 10.08
C ALA A 199 -6.24 14.70 10.57
N TRP A 200 -5.92 14.65 11.87
CA TRP A 200 -4.70 15.29 12.41
C TRP A 200 -3.42 14.66 11.84
N PHE A 201 -3.38 13.34 11.68
CA PHE A 201 -2.20 12.68 11.09
C PHE A 201 -2.06 12.97 9.60
N ALA A 202 -3.15 13.19 8.88
CA ALA A 202 -3.09 13.66 7.49
C ALA A 202 -2.60 15.12 7.43
N ASP A 203 -3.26 16.01 8.17
CA ASP A 203 -2.93 17.43 8.27
C ASP A 203 -3.15 17.96 9.71
N PRO A 204 -2.06 18.20 10.46
CA PRO A 204 -2.19 18.71 11.81
C PRO A 204 -2.58 20.18 11.83
N ALA A 205 -2.31 20.96 10.77
CA ALA A 205 -2.58 22.39 10.67
C ALA A 205 -2.15 23.20 11.93
N GLY A 206 -0.97 22.89 12.49
CA GLY A 206 -0.46 23.53 13.71
C GLY A 206 -1.24 23.20 15.00
N ARG A 207 -2.10 22.16 14.97
CA ARG A 207 -2.84 21.70 16.15
C ARG A 207 -2.04 20.69 16.95
N THR A 208 -2.44 20.53 18.20
CA THR A 208 -1.92 19.52 19.13
C THR A 208 -2.88 18.34 19.23
N LEU A 209 -2.34 17.12 19.28
CA LEU A 209 -3.08 15.89 19.54
C LEU A 209 -2.62 15.25 20.85
N ARG A 210 -3.58 14.87 21.70
CA ARG A 210 -3.34 14.15 22.95
C ARG A 210 -3.77 12.70 22.79
N LEU A 211 -2.82 11.79 22.70
CA LEU A 211 -3.11 10.37 22.43
C LEU A 211 -3.80 9.69 23.62
N ASP A 212 -3.54 10.14 24.84
CA ASP A 212 -4.19 9.66 26.08
C ASP A 212 -5.71 9.89 26.10
N ARG A 213 -6.20 10.77 25.23
CA ARG A 213 -7.64 11.08 25.09
C ARG A 213 -8.29 10.34 23.93
N VAL A 214 -7.53 9.54 23.18
CA VAL A 214 -8.04 8.77 22.05
C VAL A 214 -8.63 7.44 22.56
N PRO A 215 -9.88 7.11 22.20
CA PRO A 215 -10.50 5.83 22.53
C PRO A 215 -9.69 4.64 22.01
N GLY A 216 -9.53 3.60 22.84
CA GLY A 216 -8.66 2.48 22.53
C GLY A 216 -7.17 2.82 22.64
N TRP A 217 -6.77 3.88 23.35
CA TRP A 217 -5.35 4.14 23.58
C TRP A 217 -4.67 2.96 24.28
N ALA A 218 -3.66 2.36 23.63
CA ALA A 218 -2.92 1.19 24.12
C ALA A 218 -1.61 1.56 24.83
N GLY A 219 -1.24 2.85 24.84
CA GLY A 219 -0.06 3.34 25.55
C GLY A 219 -0.32 3.57 27.03
N ARG A 220 0.73 3.99 27.73
CA ARG A 220 0.70 4.25 29.17
C ARG A 220 -0.18 5.45 29.53
N LEU A 221 -1.22 5.24 30.35
CA LEU A 221 -2.12 6.32 30.81
C LEU A 221 -1.47 7.27 31.82
N ASP A 222 -0.43 6.83 32.53
CA ASP A 222 0.33 7.64 33.51
C ASP A 222 1.31 8.60 32.84
N ARG A 223 1.50 8.50 31.52
CA ARG A 223 2.38 9.36 30.72
C ARG A 223 1.61 9.93 29.53
N PRO A 224 0.93 11.08 29.69
CA PRO A 224 0.17 11.68 28.61
C PRO A 224 1.09 12.02 27.43
N VAL A 225 0.77 11.51 26.26
CA VAL A 225 1.54 11.76 25.03
C VAL A 225 0.89 12.90 24.26
N GLU A 226 1.60 14.01 24.17
CA GLU A 226 1.21 15.17 23.41
C GLU A 226 2.05 15.30 22.14
N LEU A 227 1.38 15.24 20.99
CA LEU A 227 1.96 15.43 19.68
C LEU A 227 1.65 16.83 19.17
N ARG A 228 2.66 17.49 18.62
CA ARG A 228 2.53 18.82 18.00
C ARG A 228 2.84 18.69 16.52
N GLY A 229 2.01 19.30 15.69
CA GLY A 229 2.16 19.25 14.24
C GLY A 229 3.32 20.09 13.71
N GLY A 230 3.93 19.62 12.63
CA GLY A 230 4.91 20.36 11.85
C GLY A 230 6.03 20.99 12.66
N VAL A 231 6.30 22.26 12.38
CA VAL A 231 7.44 22.99 12.95
C VAL A 231 7.38 23.19 14.46
N GLN A 232 6.18 23.21 15.08
CA GLN A 232 6.08 23.31 16.55
C GLN A 232 6.63 22.06 17.23
N GLY A 233 6.38 20.89 16.64
CA GLY A 233 6.95 19.63 17.10
C GLY A 233 8.48 19.64 16.97
N LEU A 234 8.98 20.05 15.81
CA LEU A 234 10.43 20.13 15.55
C LEU A 234 11.15 21.07 16.53
N ILE A 235 10.63 22.28 16.75
CA ILE A 235 11.21 23.24 17.70
C ILE A 235 11.23 22.68 19.13
N ALA A 236 10.15 22.03 19.57
CA ALA A 236 10.09 21.42 20.89
C ALA A 236 11.16 20.32 21.08
N GLU A 237 11.36 19.46 20.08
CA GLU A 237 12.40 18.43 20.13
C GLU A 237 13.82 19.00 20.02
N ALA A 238 14.02 20.03 19.18
CA ALA A 238 15.32 20.69 19.05
C ALA A 238 15.75 21.36 20.37
N TYR A 239 14.82 22.00 21.08
CA TYR A 239 15.08 22.53 22.40
C TYR A 239 15.33 21.46 23.46
N ALA A 240 14.61 20.34 23.40
CA ALA A 240 14.88 19.20 24.27
C ALA A 240 16.32 18.71 24.07
N ALA A 241 16.78 18.57 22.83
CA ALA A 241 18.14 18.15 22.51
C ALA A 241 19.22 19.15 22.97
N LEU A 242 18.92 20.45 22.98
CA LEU A 242 19.87 21.47 23.40
C LEU A 242 19.94 21.67 24.92
N ARG A 243 18.99 21.15 25.69
CA ARG A 243 18.85 21.39 27.14
C ARG A 243 20.15 21.21 27.94
N ASP A 244 20.96 20.23 27.57
CA ASP A 244 22.20 19.89 28.30
C ASP A 244 23.46 20.50 27.66
N THR A 245 23.31 21.37 26.66
CA THR A 245 24.43 21.98 25.94
C THR A 245 24.77 23.37 26.51
N PRO A 246 26.05 23.70 26.78
CA PRO A 246 26.44 25.00 27.37
C PRO A 246 26.05 26.25 26.55
N ARG A 247 25.82 26.11 25.24
CA ARG A 247 25.40 27.19 24.34
C ARG A 247 23.88 27.45 24.37
N ALA A 248 23.11 26.63 25.08
CA ALA A 248 21.66 26.62 25.01
C ALA A 248 20.96 27.67 25.89
N THR A 249 21.70 28.34 26.77
CA THR A 249 21.15 29.16 27.86
C THR A 249 20.41 30.42 27.42
N GLY A 250 20.54 30.89 26.17
CA GLY A 250 19.78 32.06 25.67
C GLY A 250 18.56 31.68 24.83
N ALA A 251 18.72 30.74 23.89
CA ALA A 251 17.65 30.32 23.00
C ALA A 251 16.56 29.54 23.74
N CYS A 252 16.91 28.73 24.76
CA CYS A 252 15.97 27.81 25.42
C CYS A 252 15.16 28.43 26.56
N GLU A 253 15.17 29.75 26.79
CA GLU A 253 14.52 30.35 27.98
C GLU A 253 13.02 30.65 27.79
N THR A 254 12.48 30.48 26.58
CA THR A 254 11.04 30.66 26.32
C THR A 254 10.21 29.69 27.19
N GLY A 255 9.50 30.24 28.16
CA GLY A 255 8.81 29.48 29.20
C GLY A 255 7.52 28.77 28.76
N PHE A 256 6.95 29.15 27.62
CA PHE A 256 5.72 28.55 27.09
C PHE A 256 5.95 27.38 26.13
N ILE A 257 7.19 27.17 25.67
CA ILE A 257 7.55 26.02 24.83
C ILE A 257 7.78 24.81 25.73
N VAL A 258 6.95 23.77 25.55
CA VAL A 258 7.12 22.51 26.27
C VAL A 258 8.39 21.81 25.77
N LYS A 259 9.28 21.51 26.72
CA LYS A 259 10.58 20.86 26.47
C LYS A 259 10.50 19.42 26.96
N PRO A 260 10.25 18.44 26.07
CA PRO A 260 10.28 17.03 26.46
C PRO A 260 11.69 16.61 26.93
N ALA A 261 11.80 15.36 27.39
CA ALA A 261 13.12 14.77 27.61
C ALA A 261 13.88 14.67 26.26
N PRO A 262 15.20 14.88 26.23
CA PRO A 262 15.98 14.73 25.00
C PRO A 262 15.79 13.33 24.40
N ASP A 263 15.38 13.27 23.13
CA ASP A 263 15.22 12.01 22.39
C ASP A 263 15.68 12.17 20.94
N PRO A 264 16.89 11.70 20.61
CA PRO A 264 17.43 11.63 19.26
C PRO A 264 16.47 11.19 18.16
N ALA A 265 15.74 10.10 18.40
CA ALA A 265 14.85 9.53 17.40
C ALA A 265 13.64 10.43 17.18
N ALA A 266 13.10 11.01 18.26
CA ALA A 266 12.00 11.98 18.18
C ALA A 266 12.41 13.24 17.41
N LEU A 267 13.62 13.76 17.64
CA LEU A 267 14.14 14.91 16.90
C LEU A 267 14.26 14.61 15.40
N ASN A 268 14.88 13.49 15.02
CA ASN A 268 15.03 13.12 13.61
C ASN A 268 13.68 12.89 12.92
N LEU A 269 12.71 12.26 13.62
CA LEU A 269 11.36 12.04 13.09
C LEU A 269 10.55 13.35 12.95
N ALA A 270 10.69 14.28 13.91
CA ALA A 270 10.06 15.59 13.83
C ALA A 270 10.67 16.43 12.68
N ALA A 271 11.99 16.35 12.49
CA ALA A 271 12.68 16.99 11.38
C ALA A 271 12.25 16.40 10.04
N LEU A 272 12.16 15.07 9.95
CA LEU A 272 11.69 14.37 8.75
C LEU A 272 10.25 14.76 8.42
N ALA A 273 9.35 14.79 9.40
CA ALA A 273 7.97 15.21 9.19
C ALA A 273 7.89 16.66 8.68
N ALA A 274 8.61 17.60 9.29
CA ALA A 274 8.64 19.00 8.86
C ALA A 274 9.23 19.18 7.45
N ALA A 275 10.30 18.46 7.13
CA ALA A 275 10.92 18.51 5.81
C ALA A 275 10.01 17.94 4.70
N LEU A 276 9.31 16.85 4.99
CA LEU A 276 8.32 16.25 4.08
C LEU A 276 7.07 17.12 3.92
N GLU A 277 6.63 17.82 4.98
CA GLU A 277 5.52 18.79 4.91
C GLU A 277 5.85 20.01 4.04
N ALA A 278 7.11 20.44 4.05
CA ALA A 278 7.60 21.57 3.28
C ALA A 278 8.02 21.20 1.85
N ASP A 279 7.77 19.97 1.39
CA ASP A 279 8.23 19.43 0.11
C ASP A 279 9.76 19.58 -0.10
N ALA A 280 10.53 19.63 1.00
CA ALA A 280 11.99 19.78 0.95
C ALA A 280 12.71 18.45 0.64
N LEU A 281 11.99 17.32 0.75
CA LEU A 281 12.46 15.98 0.45
C LEU A 281 11.49 15.31 -0.52
N GLU A 282 12.02 14.68 -1.57
CA GLU A 282 11.19 13.93 -2.50
C GLU A 282 10.65 12.66 -1.82
N ALA A 283 9.32 12.56 -1.70
CA ALA A 283 8.66 11.36 -1.22
C ALA A 283 7.28 11.21 -1.84
N GLY A 284 6.78 9.97 -1.88
CA GLY A 284 5.40 9.70 -2.31
C GLY A 284 4.36 10.37 -1.40
N GLY A 285 3.16 10.62 -1.96
CA GLY A 285 2.07 11.29 -1.26
C GLY A 285 1.77 10.70 0.12
N GLY A 286 1.85 11.55 1.14
CA GLY A 286 1.51 11.21 2.53
C GLY A 286 2.65 10.73 3.42
N ALA A 287 3.91 10.72 2.96
CA ALA A 287 5.05 10.32 3.79
C ALA A 287 5.17 11.12 5.10
N ALA A 288 4.84 12.42 5.08
CA ALA A 288 4.78 13.25 6.30
C ALA A 288 3.87 12.64 7.38
N ALA A 289 2.70 12.10 7.00
CA ALA A 289 1.79 11.42 7.93
C ALA A 289 2.42 10.17 8.55
N GLY A 290 3.21 9.42 7.77
CA GLY A 290 3.94 8.26 8.28
C GLY A 290 5.08 8.64 9.23
N ALA A 291 5.82 9.71 8.94
CA ALA A 291 6.83 10.23 9.86
C ALA A 291 6.21 10.68 11.20
N ARG A 292 5.05 11.36 11.17
CA ARG A 292 4.27 11.69 12.38
C ARG A 292 3.82 10.44 13.14
N LEU A 293 3.43 9.38 12.44
CA LEU A 293 3.01 8.12 13.08
C LEU A 293 4.19 7.40 13.76
N LEU A 294 5.37 7.40 13.16
CA LEU A 294 6.59 6.92 13.79
C LEU A 294 6.94 7.76 15.03
N LEU A 295 6.83 9.10 14.93
CA LEU A 295 7.05 9.99 16.09
C LEU A 295 6.06 9.68 17.21
N ALA A 296 4.79 9.44 16.87
CA ALA A 296 3.77 9.03 17.83
C ALA A 296 4.13 7.71 18.51
N ALA A 297 4.54 6.69 17.74
CA ALA A 297 4.95 5.39 18.28
C ALA A 297 6.16 5.51 19.22
N ARG A 298 7.13 6.36 18.87
CA ARG A 298 8.30 6.62 19.70
C ARG A 298 7.92 7.30 21.01
N LYS A 299 7.16 8.39 20.95
CA LYS A 299 6.73 9.13 22.15
C LYS A 299 5.80 8.33 23.05
N ALA A 300 5.08 7.37 22.48
CA ALA A 300 4.21 6.47 23.19
C ALA A 300 4.89 5.24 23.79
N ASP A 301 6.21 5.08 23.58
CA ASP A 301 6.96 3.91 24.01
C ASP A 301 6.43 2.59 23.40
N ILE A 302 5.83 2.68 22.20
CA ILE A 302 5.32 1.54 21.42
C ILE A 302 6.38 1.05 20.44
N MET A 303 7.21 1.96 19.93
CA MET A 303 8.25 1.66 18.94
C MET A 303 9.29 0.67 19.47
N HIS A 304 9.62 -0.35 18.67
CA HIS A 304 10.66 -1.31 19.02
C HIS A 304 12.02 -0.64 19.24
N PRO A 305 12.81 -1.02 20.27
CA PRO A 305 14.08 -0.37 20.59
C PRO A 305 15.11 -0.39 19.45
N GLU A 306 15.16 -1.45 18.65
CA GLU A 306 16.06 -1.53 17.50
C GLU A 306 15.72 -0.50 16.41
N LEU A 307 14.43 -0.32 16.13
CA LEU A 307 13.98 0.70 15.17
C LEU A 307 14.28 2.10 15.73
N ALA A 308 14.00 2.33 17.01
CA ALA A 308 14.32 3.59 17.68
C ALA A 308 15.82 3.90 17.64
N GLY A 309 16.68 2.91 17.86
CA GLY A 309 18.13 3.05 17.78
C GLY A 309 18.62 3.41 16.36
N ARG A 310 18.02 2.82 15.32
CA ARG A 310 18.30 3.19 13.93
C ARG A 310 17.86 4.62 13.61
N LEU A 311 16.67 5.01 14.08
CA LEU A 311 16.10 6.33 13.86
C LEU A 311 16.83 7.45 14.63
N ALA A 312 17.49 7.13 15.75
CA ALA A 312 18.31 8.07 16.50
C ALA A 312 19.51 8.60 15.68
N GLY A 313 19.99 7.82 14.71
CA GLY A 313 21.16 8.15 13.90
C GLY A 313 22.44 8.27 14.73
N ASP A 314 23.47 8.87 14.14
CA ASP A 314 24.72 9.20 14.85
C ASP A 314 24.73 10.64 15.40
N ALA A 315 25.64 10.89 16.35
CA ALA A 315 25.79 12.20 16.98
C ALA A 315 26.21 13.32 16.00
N GLY A 316 26.92 12.97 14.92
CA GLY A 316 27.32 13.92 13.89
C GLY A 316 26.14 14.38 13.03
N GLY A 317 25.21 13.48 12.71
CA GLY A 317 23.92 13.77 12.10
C GLY A 317 23.09 14.71 12.95
N GLN A 318 22.98 14.43 14.25
CA GLN A 318 22.25 15.30 15.18
C GLN A 318 22.86 16.69 15.29
N ALA A 319 24.19 16.79 15.39
CA ALA A 319 24.88 18.08 15.46
C ALA A 319 24.67 18.90 14.17
N ARG A 320 24.65 18.25 13.00
CA ARG A 320 24.34 18.91 11.71
C ARG A 320 22.91 19.40 11.66
N LEU A 321 21.95 18.58 12.09
CA LEU A 321 20.54 18.98 12.16
C LEU A 321 20.33 20.16 13.11
N LEU A 322 20.88 20.10 14.32
CA LEU A 322 20.79 21.23 15.25
C LEU A 322 21.50 22.48 14.72
N GLY A 323 22.61 22.30 14.00
CA GLY A 323 23.32 23.38 13.32
C GLY A 323 22.50 24.05 12.22
N SER A 324 21.74 23.29 11.42
CA SER A 324 20.86 23.87 10.38
C SER A 324 19.64 24.58 10.97
N LEU A 325 19.18 24.15 12.15
CA LEU A 325 18.05 24.76 12.85
C LEU A 325 18.46 25.97 13.71
N ALA A 326 19.76 26.16 13.99
CA ALA A 326 20.25 27.19 14.91
C ALA A 326 19.70 28.61 14.65
N PRO A 327 19.61 29.11 13.39
CA PRO A 327 19.05 30.45 13.13
C PRO A 327 17.60 30.61 13.59
N PHE A 328 16.81 29.54 13.50
CA PHE A 328 15.39 29.54 13.85
C PHE A 328 15.15 29.36 15.35
N LEU A 329 16.12 28.79 16.07
CA LEU A 329 16.01 28.57 17.51
C LEU A 329 16.16 29.88 18.30
N GLU A 330 16.74 30.93 17.72
CA GLU A 330 16.76 32.26 18.32
C GLU A 330 15.36 32.93 18.25
N GLU A 331 14.59 32.63 17.20
CA GLU A 331 13.25 33.19 16.95
C GLU A 331 12.11 32.22 17.32
N ALA A 332 12.42 31.14 18.05
CA ALA A 332 11.49 30.03 18.17
C ALA A 332 10.17 30.41 18.87
N GLY A 333 10.17 31.45 19.70
CA GLY A 333 8.94 31.96 20.31
C GLY A 333 7.94 32.46 19.26
N GLU A 334 8.42 33.15 18.22
CA GLU A 334 7.60 33.60 17.10
C GLU A 334 7.16 32.42 16.24
N ILE A 335 8.09 31.53 15.87
CA ILE A 335 7.81 30.31 15.08
C ILE A 335 6.75 29.44 15.77
N TYR A 336 6.87 29.28 17.09
CA TYR A 336 5.94 28.47 17.86
C TYR A 336 4.54 29.10 17.92
N SER A 337 4.44 30.44 17.92
CA SER A 337 3.17 31.18 17.90
C SER A 337 2.53 31.26 16.50
N GLN A 338 3.34 31.23 15.43
CA GLN A 338 2.91 31.41 14.04
C GLN A 338 3.51 30.34 13.12
N PRO A 339 3.27 29.04 13.39
CA PRO A 339 4.00 27.95 12.74
C PRO A 339 3.82 27.87 11.23
N VAL A 340 2.69 28.33 10.72
CA VAL A 340 2.39 28.30 9.27
C VAL A 340 3.33 29.22 8.48
N ARG A 341 3.77 30.35 9.06
CA ARG A 341 4.63 31.32 8.35
C ARG A 341 6.03 30.78 8.11
N SER A 342 6.57 30.04 9.07
CA SER A 342 7.95 29.54 9.04
C SER A 342 8.04 28.07 8.59
N ALA A 343 6.91 27.45 8.21
CA ALA A 343 6.84 26.03 7.88
C ALA A 343 7.80 25.63 6.74
N ALA A 344 7.77 26.39 5.64
CA ALA A 344 8.58 26.10 4.46
C ALA A 344 10.09 26.27 4.74
N GLU A 345 10.48 27.38 5.37
CA GLU A 345 11.89 27.70 5.64
C GLU A 345 12.49 26.74 6.68
N LEU A 346 11.78 26.47 7.78
CA LEU A 346 12.27 25.53 8.79
C LEU A 346 12.27 24.09 8.27
N GLY A 347 11.27 23.70 7.47
CA GLY A 347 11.25 22.40 6.81
C GLY A 347 12.41 22.21 5.84
N ALA A 348 12.75 23.25 5.06
CA ALA A 348 13.93 23.24 4.20
C ALA A 348 15.23 23.12 4.99
N ALA A 349 15.36 23.85 6.10
CA ALA A 349 16.51 23.76 7.00
C ALA A 349 16.63 22.37 7.66
N ALA A 350 15.51 21.76 8.04
CA ALA A 350 15.45 20.39 8.54
C ALA A 350 15.91 19.39 7.46
N GLY A 351 15.43 19.53 6.22
CA GLY A 351 15.84 18.71 5.09
C GLY A 351 17.35 18.79 4.82
N GLN A 352 17.93 19.99 4.84
CA GLN A 352 19.38 20.20 4.73
C GLN A 352 20.16 19.55 5.89
N GLY A 353 19.65 19.66 7.11
CA GLY A 353 20.24 19.05 8.30
C GLY A 353 20.25 17.52 8.24
N LEU A 354 19.22 16.94 7.60
CA LEU A 354 19.09 15.49 7.39
C LEU A 354 19.94 14.97 6.23
N ALA A 355 20.44 15.81 5.31
CA ALA A 355 21.14 15.39 4.08
C ALA A 355 22.40 14.52 4.28
N GLY A 356 22.88 14.38 5.52
CA GLY A 356 23.96 13.47 5.90
C GLY A 356 23.55 12.18 6.60
N ALA A 357 22.25 11.92 6.73
CA ALA A 357 21.66 10.67 7.21
C ALA A 357 21.23 9.78 6.03
N ASP A 358 20.78 8.55 6.30
CA ASP A 358 20.09 7.69 5.33
C ASP A 358 18.69 8.25 5.02
N VAL A 359 18.65 9.41 4.34
CA VAL A 359 17.41 10.14 4.04
C VAL A 359 16.47 9.28 3.21
N ASP A 360 16.99 8.56 2.20
CA ASP A 360 16.19 7.69 1.35
C ASP A 360 15.56 6.54 2.16
N GLY A 361 16.31 5.93 3.08
CA GLY A 361 15.79 4.92 4.00
C GLY A 361 14.71 5.48 4.93
N LEU A 362 14.91 6.69 5.46
CA LEU A 362 13.95 7.38 6.34
C LEU A 362 12.66 7.77 5.59
N THR A 363 12.77 8.34 4.39
CA THR A 363 11.61 8.71 3.57
C THR A 363 10.85 7.47 3.10
N ALA A 364 11.55 6.38 2.76
CA ALA A 364 10.93 5.10 2.42
C ALA A 364 10.19 4.49 3.62
N LEU A 365 10.79 4.51 4.81
CA LEU A 365 10.13 4.05 6.05
C LEU A 365 8.89 4.88 6.37
N ALA A 366 8.97 6.20 6.24
CA ALA A 366 7.83 7.10 6.42
C ALA A 366 6.72 6.84 5.39
N ALA A 367 7.07 6.66 4.11
CA ALA A 367 6.12 6.32 3.06
C ALA A 367 5.45 4.96 3.30
N GLY A 368 6.22 3.94 3.71
CA GLY A 368 5.69 2.62 4.09
C GLY A 368 4.76 2.69 5.30
N THR A 369 5.05 3.56 6.26
CA THR A 369 4.21 3.76 7.45
C THR A 369 2.91 4.47 7.08
N ALA A 370 2.98 5.45 6.18
CA ALA A 370 1.81 6.11 5.63
C ALA A 370 0.92 5.15 4.82
N GLU A 371 1.52 4.21 4.10
CA GLU A 371 0.79 3.15 3.40
C GLU A 371 0.06 2.22 4.37
N LEU A 372 0.73 1.80 5.45
CA LEU A 372 0.11 0.98 6.48
C LEU A 372 -1.12 1.70 7.06
N ARG A 373 -0.95 2.99 7.43
CA ARG A 373 -2.03 3.85 7.91
C ARG A 373 -3.22 3.89 6.95
N ARG A 374 -2.99 4.02 5.65
CA ARG A 374 -4.08 4.02 4.64
C ARG A 374 -4.84 2.70 4.59
N ARG A 375 -4.17 1.57 4.85
CA ARG A 375 -4.77 0.22 4.78
C ARG A 375 -5.57 -0.13 6.04
N VAL A 376 -5.09 0.27 7.22
CA VAL A 376 -5.66 -0.19 8.49
C VAL A 376 -6.23 0.92 9.38
N GLY A 377 -5.98 2.19 9.06
CA GLY A 377 -6.30 3.35 9.89
C GLY A 377 -5.19 3.72 10.88
N THR A 378 -5.21 4.95 11.40
CA THR A 378 -4.16 5.49 12.28
C THR A 378 -3.99 4.72 13.59
N GLY A 379 -5.07 4.46 14.33
CA GLY A 379 -4.97 3.81 15.64
C GLY A 379 -4.46 2.37 15.53
N ALA A 380 -4.94 1.64 14.53
CA ALA A 380 -4.43 0.31 14.21
C ALA A 380 -2.96 0.33 13.78
N ALA A 381 -2.59 1.21 12.85
CA ALA A 381 -1.21 1.30 12.36
C ALA A 381 -0.23 1.65 13.50
N LEU A 382 -0.62 2.56 14.41
CA LEU A 382 0.20 2.92 15.56
C LEU A 382 0.53 1.74 16.47
N ARG A 383 -0.43 0.83 16.69
CA ARG A 383 -0.20 -0.38 17.50
C ARG A 383 0.62 -1.43 16.75
N LEU A 384 0.36 -1.60 15.46
CA LEU A 384 1.11 -2.56 14.63
C LEU A 384 2.59 -2.17 14.48
N LEU A 385 2.95 -0.89 14.66
CA LEU A 385 4.36 -0.46 14.70
C LEU A 385 5.15 -1.09 15.86
N ALA A 386 4.50 -1.66 16.88
CA ALA A 386 5.17 -2.43 17.93
C ALA A 386 5.90 -3.67 17.38
N ALA A 387 5.41 -4.25 16.28
CA ALA A 387 6.02 -5.40 15.63
C ALA A 387 7.21 -5.02 14.72
N VAL A 388 7.38 -3.74 14.39
CA VAL A 388 8.35 -3.31 13.36
C VAL A 388 9.72 -3.06 13.99
N ARG A 389 10.67 -3.96 13.71
CA ARG A 389 12.08 -3.83 14.13
C ARG A 389 12.93 -3.23 13.01
N THR A 390 12.57 -3.56 11.77
CA THR A 390 13.29 -3.21 10.56
C THR A 390 12.36 -2.67 9.47
N PRO A 391 12.86 -1.93 8.46
CA PRO A 391 12.07 -1.56 7.28
C PRO A 391 11.47 -2.77 6.54
N GLU A 392 12.15 -3.91 6.59
CA GLU A 392 11.68 -5.17 6.02
C GLU A 392 10.40 -5.67 6.73
N ASP A 393 10.33 -5.54 8.05
CA ASP A 393 9.13 -5.90 8.83
C ASP A 393 7.95 -5.00 8.48
N LEU A 394 8.20 -3.71 8.24
CA LEU A 394 7.16 -2.79 7.76
C LEU A 394 6.67 -3.17 6.36
N ALA A 395 7.56 -3.61 5.48
CA ALA A 395 7.17 -4.08 4.14
C ALA A 395 6.34 -5.37 4.21
N ARG A 396 6.73 -6.32 5.09
CA ARG A 396 5.97 -7.54 5.41
C ARG A 396 4.58 -7.22 5.93
N LEU A 397 4.50 -6.34 6.92
CA LEU A 397 3.25 -5.90 7.51
C LEU A 397 2.33 -5.18 6.51
N ASN A 398 2.88 -4.35 5.63
CA ASN A 398 2.12 -3.73 4.53
C ASN A 398 1.59 -4.75 3.53
N ALA A 399 2.35 -5.81 3.24
CA ALA A 399 1.91 -6.86 2.34
C ALA A 399 0.75 -7.64 2.97
N LEU A 400 0.83 -7.96 4.28
CA LEU A 400 -0.25 -8.58 5.03
C LEU A 400 -1.50 -7.69 5.07
N ALA A 401 -1.34 -6.42 5.45
CA ALA A 401 -2.42 -5.43 5.42
C ALA A 401 -2.95 -5.17 4.02
N GLY A 402 -2.21 -5.53 2.97
CA GLY A 402 -2.69 -5.44 1.61
C GLY A 402 -3.64 -6.56 1.20
N VAL A 403 -3.58 -7.70 1.87
CA VAL A 403 -4.51 -8.82 1.65
C VAL A 403 -5.72 -8.71 2.56
N ILE A 404 -5.49 -8.46 3.85
CA ILE A 404 -6.57 -8.50 4.86
C ILE A 404 -6.92 -7.14 5.45
N GLY A 405 -6.38 -6.04 4.94
CA GLY A 405 -6.84 -4.69 5.30
C GLY A 405 -6.89 -4.45 6.83
N PRO A 406 -7.98 -3.84 7.34
CA PRO A 406 -8.16 -3.56 8.76
C PRO A 406 -8.07 -4.79 9.68
N GLN A 407 -8.36 -6.00 9.20
CA GLN A 407 -8.30 -7.24 9.97
C GLN A 407 -6.88 -7.59 10.46
N THR A 408 -5.84 -6.93 9.93
CA THR A 408 -4.45 -7.07 10.41
C THR A 408 -4.33 -6.81 11.91
N LEU A 409 -5.06 -5.83 12.45
CA LEU A 409 -5.05 -5.53 13.88
C LEU A 409 -5.66 -6.67 14.72
N ALA A 410 -6.75 -7.29 14.26
CA ALA A 410 -7.37 -8.42 14.92
C ALA A 410 -6.43 -9.62 14.92
N LEU A 411 -5.76 -9.89 13.80
CA LEU A 411 -4.78 -10.97 13.72
C LEU A 411 -3.61 -10.73 14.69
N PHE A 412 -3.09 -9.50 14.75
CA PHE A 412 -2.07 -9.08 15.71
C PHE A 412 -2.55 -9.19 17.16
N HIS A 413 -3.80 -8.85 17.44
CA HIS A 413 -4.34 -8.90 18.81
C HIS A 413 -4.60 -10.34 19.29
N LEU A 414 -5.05 -11.21 18.40
CA LEU A 414 -5.37 -12.60 18.73
C LEU A 414 -4.11 -13.48 18.82
N HIS A 415 -3.02 -13.10 18.16
CA HIS A 415 -1.71 -13.75 18.32
C HIS A 415 -0.91 -13.08 19.43
N ALA A 416 -0.35 -13.88 20.35
CA ALA A 416 0.48 -13.34 21.43
C ALA A 416 1.89 -12.92 20.96
N ASP A 417 2.33 -13.41 19.80
CA ASP A 417 3.68 -13.21 19.27
C ASP A 417 3.69 -12.32 18.01
N PRO A 418 4.28 -11.11 18.07
CA PRO A 418 4.50 -10.26 16.91
C PRO A 418 5.34 -10.89 15.80
N GLU A 419 6.27 -11.80 16.12
CA GLU A 419 7.12 -12.46 15.11
C GLU A 419 6.31 -13.43 14.26
N ALA A 420 5.39 -14.18 14.88
CA ALA A 420 4.47 -15.05 14.17
C ALA A 420 3.62 -14.28 13.14
N LEU A 421 3.23 -13.03 13.42
CA LEU A 421 2.52 -12.19 12.46
C LEU A 421 3.39 -11.85 11.23
N LEU A 422 4.68 -11.56 11.44
CA LEU A 422 5.60 -11.21 10.36
C LEU A 422 5.99 -12.42 9.52
N ASP A 423 6.10 -13.60 10.12
CA ASP A 423 6.31 -14.87 9.42
C ASP A 423 5.13 -15.20 8.50
N LEU A 424 3.91 -14.83 8.88
CA LEU A 424 2.73 -14.94 8.01
C LEU A 424 2.81 -14.07 6.77
N ALA A 425 3.69 -13.07 6.72
CA ALA A 425 3.90 -12.23 5.54
C ALA A 425 5.09 -12.68 4.69
N ASP A 426 5.90 -13.65 5.14
CA ASP A 426 7.07 -14.12 4.39
C ASP A 426 6.65 -14.81 3.09
N GLY A 427 7.09 -14.28 1.94
CA GLY A 427 6.66 -14.74 0.62
C GLY A 427 5.46 -13.99 0.01
N ALA A 428 5.00 -12.90 0.64
CA ALA A 428 4.02 -12.00 0.02
C ALA A 428 4.63 -11.23 -1.17
N PRO A 429 3.89 -11.04 -2.29
CA PRO A 429 4.41 -10.37 -3.47
C PRO A 429 4.68 -8.88 -3.21
N ARG A 430 5.87 -8.40 -3.59
CA ARG A 430 6.26 -6.98 -3.49
C ARG A 430 5.85 -6.25 -4.76
N VAL A 431 4.88 -5.35 -4.64
CA VAL A 431 4.35 -4.57 -5.77
C VAL A 431 5.17 -3.30 -6.02
N ARG A 432 5.62 -3.06 -7.26
CA ARG A 432 6.15 -1.75 -7.70
C ARG A 432 5.16 -1.06 -8.63
N LEU A 433 4.90 0.22 -8.38
CA LEU A 433 3.87 1.05 -9.04
C LEU A 433 4.17 1.47 -10.49
N GLU A 434 5.42 1.33 -10.96
CA GLU A 434 5.85 1.81 -12.29
C GLU A 434 5.29 1.00 -13.49
N GLU A 435 4.55 -0.07 -13.26
CA GLU A 435 4.32 -1.10 -14.29
C GLU A 435 2.95 -1.04 -14.99
N ILE A 436 2.13 -0.03 -14.70
CA ILE A 436 0.80 0.15 -15.31
C ILE A 436 0.85 0.38 -16.82
N GLY A 437 1.95 0.97 -17.34
CA GLY A 437 2.18 1.19 -18.78
C GLY A 437 2.47 -0.08 -19.58
N ALA A 438 2.92 -1.16 -18.93
CA ALA A 438 3.40 -2.36 -19.60
C ALA A 438 2.29 -3.16 -20.32
N TRP A 439 1.07 -3.21 -19.75
CA TRP A 439 -0.08 -3.90 -20.38
C TRP A 439 -0.56 -3.26 -21.68
N ARG A 440 -0.59 -1.92 -21.72
CA ARG A 440 -1.01 -1.19 -22.92
C ARG A 440 0.02 -1.38 -24.04
N LEU A 441 1.30 -1.42 -23.68
CA LEU A 441 2.40 -1.73 -24.61
C LEU A 441 2.38 -3.19 -25.06
N SER A 442 2.13 -4.17 -24.18
CA SER A 442 2.05 -5.60 -24.56
C SER A 442 0.89 -5.86 -25.53
N ALA A 443 -0.29 -5.32 -25.24
CA ALA A 443 -1.46 -5.45 -26.10
C ALA A 443 -1.25 -4.76 -27.45
N GLY A 444 -0.62 -3.58 -27.45
CA GLY A 444 -0.25 -2.86 -28.68
C GLY A 444 0.74 -3.64 -29.55
N LEU A 445 1.79 -4.20 -28.95
CA LEU A 445 2.80 -5.00 -29.66
C LEU A 445 2.23 -6.32 -30.19
N ALA A 446 1.39 -7.00 -29.40
CA ALA A 446 0.72 -8.23 -29.81
C ALA A 446 -0.25 -7.99 -30.98
N ALA A 447 -1.04 -6.90 -30.94
CA ALA A 447 -1.91 -6.51 -32.04
C ALA A 447 -1.12 -6.18 -33.31
N LEU A 448 0.01 -5.49 -33.19
CA LEU A 448 0.88 -5.17 -34.32
C LEU A 448 1.50 -6.43 -34.95
N ALA A 449 1.95 -7.38 -34.12
CA ALA A 449 2.47 -8.67 -34.57
C ALA A 449 1.38 -9.48 -35.30
N LEU A 450 0.15 -9.49 -34.79
CA LEU A 450 -0.99 -10.17 -35.42
C LEU A 450 -1.34 -9.54 -36.78
N LEU A 451 -1.36 -8.21 -36.89
CA LEU A 451 -1.58 -7.50 -38.16
C LEU A 451 -0.48 -7.79 -39.19
N LEU A 452 0.78 -7.90 -38.75
CA LEU A 452 1.91 -8.31 -39.59
C LEU A 452 1.80 -9.75 -40.08
N ALA A 453 1.30 -10.66 -39.24
CA ALA A 453 1.05 -12.06 -39.61
C ALA A 453 -0.12 -12.19 -40.59
N LEU A 454 -1.23 -11.46 -40.34
CA LEU A 454 -2.45 -11.53 -41.15
C LEU A 454 -2.35 -10.82 -42.50
N SER A 455 -1.48 -9.82 -42.65
CA SER A 455 -1.33 -9.08 -43.92
C SER A 455 -0.72 -9.93 -45.06
N ALA A 456 -0.03 -11.03 -44.76
CA ALA A 456 0.48 -11.96 -45.79
C ALA A 456 -0.66 -12.80 -46.43
N PRO A 457 -1.48 -13.54 -45.65
CA PRO A 457 -2.60 -14.28 -46.20
C PRO A 457 -3.69 -13.37 -46.76
N LEU A 458 -4.02 -12.23 -46.13
CA LEU A 458 -4.99 -11.27 -46.68
C LEU A 458 -4.54 -10.72 -48.04
N GLY A 459 -3.25 -10.42 -48.21
CA GLY A 459 -2.70 -10.00 -49.49
C GLY A 459 -2.82 -11.09 -50.56
N ALA A 460 -2.50 -12.34 -50.20
CA ALA A 460 -2.63 -13.48 -51.10
C ALA A 460 -4.10 -13.79 -51.46
N HIS A 461 -5.01 -13.68 -50.50
CA HIS A 461 -6.43 -13.96 -50.68
C HIS A 461 -7.13 -12.86 -51.50
N LEU A 462 -6.77 -11.59 -51.31
CA LEU A 462 -7.25 -10.47 -52.12
C LEU A 462 -6.73 -10.55 -53.56
N GLU A 463 -5.48 -10.97 -53.76
CA GLU A 463 -4.94 -11.23 -55.11
C GLU A 463 -5.66 -12.39 -55.80
N ALA A 464 -5.98 -13.46 -55.07
CA ALA A 464 -6.75 -14.60 -55.59
C ALA A 464 -8.22 -14.25 -55.90
N ALA A 465 -8.86 -13.45 -55.04
CA ALA A 465 -10.28 -13.12 -55.16
C ALA A 465 -10.59 -12.02 -56.18
N THR A 466 -9.69 -11.06 -56.38
CA THR A 466 -9.97 -9.89 -57.24
C THR A 466 -9.26 -9.93 -58.59
N GLY A 467 -8.32 -10.86 -58.80
CA GLY A 467 -7.49 -10.95 -60.02
C GLY A 467 -6.62 -9.72 -60.30
N ARG A 468 -6.72 -8.67 -59.46
CA ARG A 468 -5.90 -7.46 -59.53
C ARG A 468 -4.67 -7.67 -58.65
N ARG A 469 -3.50 -7.70 -59.28
CA ARG A 469 -2.20 -7.63 -58.61
C ARG A 469 -2.22 -6.47 -57.61
N SER A 470 -1.91 -6.75 -56.34
CA SER A 470 -2.08 -5.80 -55.24
C SER A 470 -1.37 -4.46 -55.51
N GLY A 471 -2.01 -3.35 -55.13
CA GLY A 471 -1.48 -1.99 -55.33
C GLY A 471 -0.10 -1.74 -54.72
N LEU A 472 0.36 -2.60 -53.79
CA LEU A 472 1.72 -2.59 -53.25
C LEU A 472 2.79 -2.96 -54.28
N ARG A 473 2.51 -3.89 -55.22
CA ARG A 473 3.39 -4.13 -56.37
C ARG A 473 3.31 -2.99 -57.40
N ALA A 474 2.16 -2.34 -57.55
CA ALA A 474 2.04 -1.14 -58.39
C ALA A 474 2.80 0.06 -57.82
N PHE A 475 2.85 0.21 -56.48
CA PHE A 475 3.67 1.21 -55.80
C PHE A 475 5.16 0.89 -55.94
N ALA A 476 5.56 -0.38 -55.75
CA ALA A 476 6.93 -0.83 -55.98
C ALA A 476 7.38 -0.57 -57.43
N ASN A 477 6.53 -0.88 -58.42
CA ASN A 477 6.79 -0.60 -59.84
C ASN A 477 6.77 0.91 -60.16
N ARG A 478 6.01 1.73 -59.43
CA ARG A 478 6.04 3.20 -59.56
C ARG A 478 7.33 3.80 -59.00
N THR A 479 7.82 3.34 -57.85
CA THR A 479 9.15 3.70 -57.36
C THR A 479 10.24 3.22 -58.30
N GLU A 480 10.08 2.06 -58.95
CA GLU A 480 10.97 1.57 -60.00
C GLU A 480 11.01 2.52 -61.21
N SER A 481 9.85 3.05 -61.63
CA SER A 481 9.76 4.05 -62.71
C SER A 481 10.34 5.42 -62.35
N LEU A 482 10.27 5.82 -61.06
CA LEU A 482 10.83 7.08 -60.56
C LEU A 482 12.35 7.04 -60.42
N ILE A 483 12.91 5.89 -60.05
CA ILE A 483 14.37 5.69 -59.99
C ILE A 483 14.96 5.57 -61.41
N LEU A 484 14.22 4.97 -62.35
CA LEU A 484 14.66 4.83 -63.76
C LEU A 484 14.54 6.14 -64.57
N ARG A 485 13.67 7.09 -64.21
CA ARG A 485 13.56 8.39 -64.91
C ARG A 485 14.64 9.42 -64.53
N LYS A 486 15.49 9.15 -63.54
CA LYS A 486 16.58 10.06 -63.12
C LYS A 486 17.95 9.74 -63.74
N LYS A 487 18.01 8.81 -64.70
CA LYS A 487 19.20 8.51 -65.52
C LYS A 487 18.82 8.45 -67.01
N ILE A 488 18.45 9.60 -67.55
CA ILE A 488 18.82 10.02 -68.91
C ILE A 488 19.41 11.41 -68.77
#